data_AF-A0A527ZY40-F1
#
_entry.id   AF-A0A527ZY40-F1
#
_cell.length_a   1.000
_cell.length_b   1.000
_cell.length_c   1.000
_cell.angle_alpha   90.00
_cell.angle_beta   90.00
_cell.angle_gamma   90.00
#
_symmetry.space_group_name_H-M   'P 1'
#
loop_
_entity.id
_entity.type
_entity.pdbx_description
1 polymer ?
#
loop_
_entity_poly.entity_id
_entity_poly.type
_entity_poly.pdbx_seq_one_letter_code
_entity_poly.pdbx_strand_id
1 'polypeptide(L)' 'MNAHGGDPEEYARTAVPLQRIGQPEEYAELIAYLAAGASYITAQVVIADGGVFLLS' A
#
# COMPACT_ATOMS: atom_id res chain seq x y z
N MET A 1 0.93 19.67 4.18
CA MET A 1 2.19 19.26 3.50
C MET A 1 3.33 19.52 4.47
N ASN A 2 3.81 18.51 5.17
CA ASN A 2 5.06 18.62 5.92
C ASN A 2 6.05 17.68 5.25
N ALA A 3 7.13 18.25 4.72
CA ALA A 3 8.22 17.52 4.09
C ALA A 3 8.84 16.55 5.10
N HIS A 4 8.76 15.25 4.83
CA HIS A 4 9.29 14.21 5.73
C HIS A 4 10.82 14.22 5.72
N GLY A 5 11.41 14.69 6.81
CA GLY A 5 12.79 14.42 7.21
C GLY A 5 12.87 13.37 8.34
N GLY A 6 11.91 12.46 8.43
CA GLY A 6 11.86 11.39 9.44
C GLY A 6 12.24 10.03 8.86
N ASP A 7 12.76 9.14 9.70
CA ASP A 7 13.11 7.76 9.32
C ASP A 7 11.86 7.02 8.79
N PRO A 8 11.86 6.54 7.53
CA PRO A 8 10.75 5.77 6.97
C PRO A 8 10.42 4.53 7.80
N GLU A 9 11.40 3.90 8.44
CA GLU A 9 11.13 2.74 9.27
C GLU A 9 10.41 3.10 10.58
N GLU A 10 10.76 4.25 11.18
CA GLU A 10 10.07 4.77 12.36
C GLU A 10 8.60 5.08 12.05
N TYR A 11 8.34 5.73 10.91
CA TYR A 11 6.97 5.93 10.43
C TYR A 11 6.25 4.59 10.27
N ALA A 12 6.89 3.63 9.62
CA ALA A 12 6.28 2.33 9.37
C ALA A 12 5.87 1.63 10.66
N ARG A 13 6.75 1.58 11.67
CA ARG A 13 6.50 0.92 12.96
C ARG A 13 5.33 1.52 13.74
N THR A 14 5.06 2.82 13.56
CA THR A 14 4.12 3.58 14.39
C THR A 14 2.79 3.89 13.70
N ALA A 15 2.78 4.01 12.36
CA ALA A 15 1.63 4.48 11.60
C ALA A 15 1.10 3.47 10.56
N VAL A 16 1.86 2.42 10.23
CA VAL A 16 1.43 1.38 9.29
C VAL A 16 1.02 0.14 10.09
N PRO A 17 -0.20 -0.42 9.92
CA PRO A 17 -0.60 -1.65 10.61
C PRO A 17 0.33 -2.84 10.40
N LEU A 18 0.88 -3.00 9.19
CA LEU A 18 1.89 -4.02 8.90
C LEU A 18 3.28 -3.71 9.47
N GLN A 19 3.46 -2.56 10.13
CA GLN A 19 4.67 -2.13 10.83
C GLN A 19 5.95 -2.10 9.98
N ARG A 20 5.80 -2.01 8.65
CA ARG A 20 6.92 -1.99 7.70
C ARG A 20 6.57 -1.23 6.43
N ILE A 21 7.61 -0.83 5.71
CA ILE A 21 7.47 -0.27 4.37
C ILE A 21 7.16 -1.42 3.39
N GLY A 22 6.17 -1.21 2.55
CA GLY A 22 5.84 -2.12 1.45
C GLY A 22 6.97 -2.18 0.43
N GLN A 23 7.23 -3.37 -0.10
CA GLN A 23 8.25 -3.58 -1.13
C GLN A 23 7.63 -3.45 -2.52
N PRO A 24 8.37 -2.94 -3.52
CA PRO A 24 7.89 -2.79 -4.90
C PRO A 24 7.19 -4.04 -5.47
N GLU A 25 7.69 -5.23 -5.12
CA GLU A 25 7.21 -6.53 -5.59
C GLU A 25 5.78 -6.81 -5.12
N GLU A 26 5.40 -6.36 -3.93
CA GLU A 26 4.06 -6.59 -3.37
C GLU A 26 2.99 -5.82 -4.15
N TYR A 27 3.35 -4.62 -4.64
CA TYR A 27 2.48 -3.85 -5.53
C TYR A 27 2.42 -4.47 -6.93
N ALA A 28 3.55 -4.97 -7.42
CA ALA A 28 3.63 -5.64 -8.71
C ALA A 28 2.78 -6.92 -8.74
N GLU A 29 2.78 -7.70 -7.67
CA GLU A 29 1.92 -8.88 -7.54
C GLU A 29 0.43 -8.54 -7.60
N LEU A 30 0.00 -7.47 -6.91
CA LEU A 30 -1.39 -7.00 -7.00
C LEU A 30 -1.75 -6.59 -8.44
N ILE A 31 -0.87 -5.84 -9.11
CA ILE A 31 -1.08 -5.42 -10.50
C ILE A 31 -1.19 -6.65 -11.40
N ALA A 32 -0.29 -7.62 -11.24
CA ALA A 32 -0.31 -8.86 -12.01
C ALA A 32 -1.60 -9.65 -11.79
N TYR A 33 -2.07 -9.75 -10.55
CA TYR A 33 -3.34 -10.39 -10.21
C TYR A 33 -4.53 -9.73 -10.92
N LEU A 34 -4.61 -8.40 -10.87
CA LEU A 34 -5.66 -7.64 -11.55
C LEU A 34 -5.57 -7.79 -13.08
N ALA A 35 -4.36 -7.74 -13.64
CA ALA A 35 -4.15 -7.88 -15.08
C ALA A 35 -4.47 -9.29 -15.61
N ALA A 36 -4.31 -10.34 -14.79
CA ALA A 36 -4.43 -11.72 -15.23
C ALA A 36 -5.88 -12.22 -15.39
N GLY A 37 -6.85 -11.67 -14.63
CA GLY A 37 -8.19 -12.27 -14.59
C GLY A 37 -9.33 -11.37 -14.13
N ALA A 38 -9.09 -10.07 -13.90
CA ALA A 38 -10.11 -9.17 -13.36
C ALA A 38 -11.00 -8.53 -14.45
N SER A 39 -11.39 -9.29 -15.49
CA SER A 39 -12.09 -8.75 -16.68
C SER A 39 -13.44 -8.10 -16.41
N TYR A 40 -14.06 -8.38 -15.26
CA TYR A 40 -15.32 -7.77 -14.83
C TYR A 40 -15.15 -6.72 -13.70
N ILE A 41 -13.91 -6.36 -13.37
CA ILE A 41 -13.59 -5.32 -12.40
C ILE A 41 -13.19 -4.06 -13.17
N THR A 42 -13.91 -2.96 -12.94
CA THR A 42 -13.59 -1.67 -13.54
C THR A 42 -13.96 -0.53 -12.59
N ALA A 43 -13.30 0.62 -12.75
CA ALA A 43 -13.51 1.83 -11.96
C ALA A 43 -13.35 1.65 -10.44
N GLN A 44 -12.64 0.60 -10.00
CA GLN A 44 -12.37 0.35 -8.58
C GLN A 44 -11.00 0.91 -8.18
N VAL A 45 -10.93 1.37 -6.94
CA VAL A 45 -9.67 1.72 -6.28
C VAL A 45 -9.32 0.59 -5.32
N VAL A 46 -8.17 -0.05 -5.53
CA VAL A 46 -7.64 -1.05 -4.61
C VAL A 46 -6.54 -0.40 -3.78
N ILE A 47 -6.72 -0.34 -2.47
CA ILE A 47 -5.76 0.25 -1.56
C ILE A 47 -4.77 -0.83 -1.09
N ALA A 48 -3.51 -0.68 -1.51
CA ALA A 48 -2.39 -1.48 -1.05
C ALA A 48 -1.41 -0.58 -0.30
N ASP A 49 -1.63 -0.37 0.98
CA ASP A 49 -0.84 0.58 1.79
C ASP A 49 -0.40 0.00 3.15
N GLY A 50 -0.50 -1.31 3.31
CA GLY A 50 -0.23 -1.96 4.59
C GLY A 50 -1.28 -1.67 5.67
N GLY A 51 -2.46 -1.17 5.29
CA GLY A 51 -3.62 -0.97 6.15
C GLY A 51 -3.79 0.46 6.66
N VAL A 52 -2.99 1.42 6.20
CA VAL A 52 -3.02 2.82 6.68
C VAL A 52 -4.39 3.46 6.48
N PHE A 53 -5.06 3.20 5.35
CA PHE A 53 -6.32 3.82 4.99
C PHE A 53 -7.48 3.51 5.96
N LEU A 54 -7.48 2.34 6.61
CA LEU A 54 -8.56 1.95 7.54
C LEU A 54 -8.38 2.51 8.96
N LEU A 55 -7.27 3.20 9.25
CA LEU A 55 -7.00 3.80 10.57
C LEU A 55 -7.51 5.24 10.72
N SER A 56 -8.25 5.79 9.74
CA SER A 56 -8.81 7.15 9.78
C SER A 56 -10.08 7.28 10.61
#